data_AF-A0AAV1IH94-F1
#
_entry.id   AF-A0AAV1IH94-F1
#
_cell.length_a   1.000
_cell.length_b   1.000
_cell.length_c   1.000
_cell.angle_alpha   90.00
_cell.angle_beta   90.00
_cell.angle_gamma   90.00
#
_symmetry.space_group_name_H-M   'P 1'
#
loop_
_entity.id
_entity.type
_entity.pdbx_description
1 polymer ?
#
loop_
_entity_poly.entity_id
_entity_poly.type
_entity_poly.pdbx_seq_one_letter_code
_entity_poly.pdbx_strand_id
1 'polypeptide(L)'
;MGSLPLKNAASCKTYLHSLSQGEAAVLRAEALARTMLGCQPTDQAYHDWVADSVLDVRMQLEQCLLSPSASRSDVAQSRGHEGKVPLALESVLMSVLHAPVMQSLVTLHAQADATIHKQAKTHCYAGSKTLDSSLARLSGAEELLIGMDLSHASAALQRIDTECSCPLEMICAIAEADRRLADSAGRLRQSSDSEQAVSADDLLSTTIAAVIVAKPERLVSCLEYLKLFHSTGDWSGKTGFQVATLEAAAAYIEQLNRAFSTFSASGPAPRHSQEFMQALLEEDEPLTFANSSYALRMQAQHTSSPIQVPGPHKDKSASDLRYGHGMSLKQLIGEELMQRAASLQRTASLQRAASLHRTASGKLRAHTELTGAD
;
A
#
# COMPACT_ATOMS: atom_id res chain seq x y z
N MET A 1 -17.30 -10.73 26.60
CA MET A 1 -16.21 -11.55 26.03
C MET A 1 -15.38 -10.66 25.13
N GLY A 2 -14.07 -10.54 25.35
CA GLY A 2 -13.20 -9.75 24.46
C GLY A 2 -13.14 -10.41 23.09
N SER A 3 -13.51 -9.69 22.04
CA SER A 3 -13.45 -10.21 20.68
C SER A 3 -11.98 -10.43 20.30
N LEU A 4 -11.65 -11.64 19.85
CA LEU A 4 -10.31 -11.98 19.39
C LEU A 4 -9.92 -11.05 18.22
N PRO A 5 -8.68 -10.53 18.19
CA PRO A 5 -8.22 -9.71 17.08
C PRO A 5 -8.13 -10.55 15.80
N LEU A 6 -8.72 -10.05 14.72
CA LEU A 6 -8.55 -10.62 13.38
C LEU A 6 -7.15 -10.28 12.89
N LYS A 7 -6.33 -11.31 12.65
CA LYS A 7 -4.91 -11.14 12.26
C LYS A 7 -4.52 -11.91 11.02
N ASN A 8 -5.20 -13.02 10.76
CA ASN A 8 -4.91 -13.94 9.66
C ASN A 8 -6.17 -14.69 9.20
N ALA A 9 -6.10 -15.34 8.05
CA ALA A 9 -7.22 -16.06 7.46
C ALA A 9 -7.79 -17.12 8.41
N ALA A 10 -6.94 -17.81 9.18
CA ALA A 10 -7.37 -18.79 10.18
C ALA A 10 -8.23 -18.14 11.29
N SER A 11 -7.78 -17.03 11.87
CA SER A 11 -8.52 -16.27 12.88
C SER A 11 -9.84 -15.73 12.33
N CYS A 12 -9.86 -15.33 11.05
CA CYS A 12 -11.07 -14.90 10.35
C CYS A 12 -12.07 -16.07 10.18
N LYS A 13 -11.60 -17.27 9.81
CA LYS A 13 -12.46 -18.47 9.77
C LYS A 13 -13.02 -18.81 11.15
N THR A 14 -12.18 -18.84 12.19
CA THR A 14 -12.63 -19.10 13.55
C THR A 14 -13.67 -18.08 14.02
N TYR A 15 -13.46 -16.80 13.72
CA TYR A 15 -14.44 -15.75 13.99
C TYR A 15 -15.75 -15.98 13.24
N LEU A 16 -15.71 -16.27 11.94
CA LEU A 16 -16.92 -16.54 11.16
C LEU A 16 -17.67 -17.76 11.69
N HIS A 17 -16.98 -18.87 12.02
CA HIS A 17 -17.60 -20.05 12.63
C HIS A 17 -18.29 -19.79 13.97
N SER A 18 -17.92 -18.71 14.67
CA SER A 18 -18.60 -18.30 15.92
C SER A 18 -19.96 -17.63 15.68
N LEU A 19 -20.27 -17.23 14.44
CA LEU A 19 -21.52 -16.59 14.05
C LEU A 19 -22.59 -17.63 13.67
N SER A 20 -23.86 -17.24 13.79
CA SER A 20 -24.96 -18.01 13.20
C SER A 20 -24.77 -18.14 11.69
N GLN A 21 -24.84 -19.37 11.16
CA GLN A 21 -24.59 -19.69 9.74
C GLN A 21 -23.14 -19.48 9.25
N GLY A 22 -22.20 -19.21 10.17
CA GLY A 22 -20.80 -18.97 9.87
C GLY A 22 -20.12 -20.07 9.07
N GLU A 23 -20.31 -21.33 9.47
CA GLU A 23 -19.74 -22.49 8.79
C GLU A 23 -20.22 -22.62 7.34
N ALA A 24 -21.53 -22.47 7.11
CA ALA A 24 -22.09 -22.50 5.77
C ALA A 24 -21.57 -21.35 4.89
N ALA A 25 -21.42 -20.16 5.47
CA ALA A 25 -20.86 -19.00 4.76
C ALA A 25 -19.38 -19.20 4.37
N VAL A 26 -18.56 -19.77 5.25
CA VAL A 26 -17.14 -20.09 4.95
C VAL A 26 -17.04 -21.13 3.82
N LEU A 27 -17.79 -22.23 3.92
CA LEU A 27 -17.81 -23.25 2.86
C LEU A 27 -18.26 -22.68 1.51
N ARG A 28 -19.28 -21.82 1.53
CA ARG A 28 -19.78 -21.13 0.32
C ARG A 28 -18.76 -20.14 -0.25
N ALA A 29 -18.09 -19.36 0.61
CA ALA A 29 -17.04 -18.43 0.18
C ALA A 29 -15.92 -19.17 -0.56
N GLU A 30 -15.42 -20.26 0.03
CA GLU A 30 -14.35 -21.04 -0.59
C GLU A 30 -14.80 -21.73 -1.88
N ALA A 31 -16.04 -22.24 -1.94
CA ALA A 31 -16.59 -22.83 -3.15
C ALA A 31 -16.67 -21.80 -4.28
N LEU A 32 -17.20 -20.60 -4.00
CA LEU A 32 -17.29 -19.50 -4.97
C LEU A 32 -15.91 -19.03 -5.43
N ALA A 33 -14.95 -18.88 -4.51
CA ALA A 33 -13.57 -18.55 -4.86
C ALA A 33 -12.94 -19.61 -5.79
N ARG A 34 -13.17 -20.90 -5.53
CA ARG A 34 -12.72 -21.98 -6.43
C ARG A 34 -13.40 -21.92 -7.80
N THR A 35 -14.70 -21.60 -7.86
CA THR A 35 -15.40 -21.39 -9.14
C THR A 35 -14.79 -20.20 -9.90
N MET A 36 -14.46 -19.09 -9.23
CA MET A 36 -13.81 -17.95 -9.86
C MET A 36 -12.48 -18.33 -10.52
N LEU A 37 -11.69 -19.21 -9.89
CA LEU A 37 -10.45 -19.72 -10.49
C LEU A 37 -10.68 -20.53 -11.77
N GLY A 38 -11.87 -21.11 -11.97
CA GLY A 38 -12.24 -21.80 -13.21
C GLY A 38 -12.83 -20.90 -14.28
N CYS A 39 -13.21 -19.65 -13.94
CA CYS A 39 -13.89 -18.71 -14.84
C CYS A 39 -13.00 -17.53 -15.25
N GLN A 40 -11.68 -17.70 -15.21
CA GLN A 40 -10.75 -16.59 -15.44
C GLN A 40 -10.96 -15.97 -16.83
N PRO A 41 -11.16 -14.64 -16.94
CA PRO A 41 -11.20 -13.96 -18.22
C PRO A 41 -9.84 -14.10 -18.93
N THR A 42 -9.86 -14.19 -20.26
CA THR A 42 -8.66 -14.29 -21.10
C THR A 42 -7.91 -12.97 -21.27
N ASP A 43 -8.50 -11.86 -20.82
CA ASP A 43 -8.09 -10.52 -21.21
C ASP A 43 -7.34 -9.79 -20.08
N GLN A 44 -6.74 -8.64 -20.42
CA GLN A 44 -5.91 -7.78 -19.55
C GLN A 44 -6.63 -7.30 -18.26
N ALA A 45 -7.94 -7.47 -18.14
CA ALA A 45 -8.76 -7.02 -17.01
C ALA A 45 -8.91 -8.07 -15.89
N TYR A 46 -8.04 -9.09 -15.82
CA TYR A 46 -8.13 -10.16 -14.83
C TYR A 46 -8.23 -9.66 -13.38
N HIS A 47 -7.35 -8.75 -12.96
CA HIS A 47 -7.33 -8.28 -11.57
C HIS A 47 -8.58 -7.48 -11.19
N ASP A 48 -9.05 -6.62 -12.09
CA ASP A 48 -10.28 -5.84 -11.92
C ASP A 48 -11.49 -6.77 -11.81
N TRP A 49 -11.58 -7.78 -12.67
CA TRP A 49 -12.64 -8.79 -12.60
C TRP A 49 -12.62 -9.57 -11.29
N VAL A 50 -11.43 -9.98 -10.79
CA VAL A 50 -11.33 -10.66 -9.50
C VAL A 50 -11.77 -9.74 -8.37
N ALA A 51 -11.34 -8.47 -8.38
CA ALA A 51 -11.67 -7.51 -7.33
C ALA A 51 -13.19 -7.26 -7.25
N ASP A 52 -13.83 -7.00 -8.38
CA ASP A 52 -15.28 -6.83 -8.47
C ASP A 52 -16.03 -8.10 -8.03
N SER A 53 -15.58 -9.27 -8.48
CA SER A 53 -16.21 -10.54 -8.13
C SER A 53 -16.08 -10.86 -6.64
N VAL A 54 -14.93 -10.58 -6.01
CA VAL A 54 -14.73 -10.75 -4.56
C VAL A 54 -15.66 -9.82 -3.79
N LEU A 55 -15.80 -8.56 -4.22
CA LEU A 55 -16.70 -7.60 -3.60
C LEU A 55 -18.16 -8.07 -3.66
N ASP A 56 -18.61 -8.51 -4.83
CA ASP A 56 -19.99 -8.99 -5.04
C ASP A 56 -20.29 -10.24 -4.18
N VAL A 57 -19.39 -11.23 -4.21
CA VAL A 57 -19.53 -12.45 -3.40
C VAL A 57 -19.53 -12.12 -1.91
N ARG A 58 -18.63 -11.23 -1.46
CA ARG A 58 -18.57 -10.80 -0.07
C ARG A 58 -19.89 -10.15 0.35
N MET A 59 -20.41 -9.20 -0.43
CA MET A 59 -21.66 -8.51 -0.11
C MET A 59 -22.84 -9.48 0.01
N GLN A 60 -22.94 -10.48 -0.88
CA GLN A 60 -23.98 -11.50 -0.79
C GLN A 60 -23.87 -12.34 0.50
N LEU A 61 -22.65 -12.73 0.88
CA LEU A 61 -22.41 -13.51 2.10
C LEU A 61 -22.61 -12.67 3.37
N GLU A 62 -22.24 -11.40 3.34
CA GLU A 62 -22.55 -10.43 4.39
C GLU A 62 -24.04 -10.34 4.65
N GLN A 63 -24.84 -10.19 3.58
CA GLN A 63 -26.29 -10.17 3.70
C GLN A 63 -26.83 -11.45 4.33
N CYS A 64 -26.28 -12.62 4.00
CA CYS A 64 -26.69 -13.87 4.65
C CYS A 64 -26.33 -13.91 6.15
N LEU A 65 -25.13 -13.43 6.52
CA LEU A 65 -24.65 -13.47 7.91
C LEU A 65 -25.25 -12.38 8.81
N LEU A 66 -25.58 -11.22 8.24
CA LEU A 66 -26.10 -10.06 8.96
C LEU A 66 -27.62 -9.90 8.84
N SER A 67 -28.28 -10.70 7.99
CA SER A 67 -29.74 -10.65 7.89
C SER A 67 -30.35 -10.95 9.26
N PRO A 68 -31.19 -10.06 9.80
CA PRO A 68 -31.81 -10.27 11.09
C PRO A 68 -32.72 -11.50 10.98
N SER A 69 -32.26 -12.62 11.54
CA SER A 69 -33.13 -13.68 12.01
C SER A 69 -34.25 -13.01 12.81
N ALA A 70 -35.50 -13.42 12.63
CA ALA A 70 -36.69 -12.71 13.15
C ALA A 70 -36.74 -12.49 14.69
N SER A 71 -35.73 -12.93 15.45
CA SER A 71 -35.48 -12.66 16.86
C SER A 71 -35.01 -11.21 17.11
N ARG A 72 -35.88 -10.41 17.76
CA ARG A 72 -35.57 -9.05 18.23
C ARG A 72 -34.35 -8.94 19.16
N SER A 73 -33.84 -10.04 19.73
CA SER A 73 -32.66 -10.04 20.60
C SER A 73 -31.33 -9.83 19.88
N ASP A 74 -31.28 -10.05 18.56
CA ASP A 74 -30.00 -10.14 17.83
C ASP A 74 -29.53 -8.79 17.25
N VAL A 75 -30.40 -7.77 17.25
CA VAL A 75 -30.11 -6.46 16.66
C VAL A 75 -29.00 -5.69 17.41
N ALA A 76 -28.86 -5.93 18.72
CA ALA A 76 -27.78 -5.31 19.50
C ALA A 76 -26.42 -6.00 19.27
N GLN A 77 -26.42 -7.29 18.93
CA GLN A 77 -25.20 -8.04 18.64
C GLN A 77 -24.67 -7.73 17.23
N SER A 78 -25.56 -7.54 16.24
CA SER A 78 -25.16 -7.30 14.84
C SER A 78 -24.27 -6.06 14.65
N ARG A 79 -24.52 -4.96 15.38
CA ARG A 79 -23.69 -3.74 15.29
C ARG A 79 -22.22 -3.95 15.66
N GLY A 80 -21.91 -4.92 16.52
CA GLY A 80 -20.53 -5.25 16.89
C GLY A 80 -19.75 -5.98 15.79
N HIS A 81 -20.46 -6.48 14.77
CA HIS A 81 -19.93 -7.34 13.72
C HIS A 81 -19.78 -6.63 12.36
N GLU A 82 -20.42 -5.47 12.15
CA GLU A 82 -20.45 -4.71 10.88
C GLU A 82 -19.05 -4.44 10.30
N GLY A 83 -18.05 -4.14 11.14
CA GLY A 83 -16.67 -3.93 10.66
C GLY A 83 -15.85 -5.21 10.48
N LYS A 84 -16.25 -6.33 11.10
CA LYS A 84 -15.43 -7.56 11.20
C LYS A 84 -15.84 -8.63 10.21
N VAL A 85 -17.13 -8.76 9.92
CA VAL A 85 -17.65 -9.73 8.95
C VAL A 85 -17.09 -9.49 7.54
N PRO A 86 -17.16 -8.27 6.96
CA PRO A 86 -16.63 -8.06 5.62
C PRO A 86 -15.11 -8.31 5.55
N LEU A 87 -14.36 -7.85 6.57
CA LEU A 87 -12.93 -8.09 6.66
C LEU A 87 -12.58 -9.59 6.74
N ALA A 88 -13.33 -10.34 7.54
CA ALA A 88 -13.11 -11.77 7.69
C ALA A 88 -13.46 -12.54 6.41
N LEU A 89 -14.58 -12.21 5.74
CA LEU A 89 -14.96 -12.81 4.47
C LEU A 89 -13.96 -12.48 3.34
N GLU A 90 -13.49 -11.23 3.25
CA GLU A 90 -12.44 -10.80 2.31
C GLU A 90 -11.17 -11.65 2.53
N SER A 91 -10.75 -11.82 3.78
CA SER A 91 -9.58 -12.64 4.12
C SER A 91 -9.74 -14.11 3.71
N VAL A 92 -10.93 -14.70 3.91
CA VAL A 92 -11.21 -16.09 3.52
C VAL A 92 -11.21 -16.25 2.00
N LEU A 93 -11.92 -15.39 1.28
CA LEU A 93 -11.97 -15.40 -0.19
C LEU A 93 -10.56 -15.26 -0.77
N MET A 94 -9.83 -14.25 -0.31
CA MET A 94 -8.49 -13.96 -0.81
C MET A 94 -7.48 -15.05 -0.45
N SER A 95 -7.63 -15.76 0.68
CA SER A 95 -6.75 -16.89 1.01
C SER A 95 -6.80 -18.04 -0.02
N VAL A 96 -7.93 -18.20 -0.72
CA VAL A 96 -8.09 -19.18 -1.80
C VAL A 96 -7.57 -18.63 -3.13
N LEU A 97 -7.82 -17.34 -3.39
CA LEU A 97 -7.46 -16.67 -4.66
C LEU A 97 -6.00 -16.18 -4.69
N HIS A 98 -5.31 -16.13 -3.55
CA HIS A 98 -4.02 -15.45 -3.39
C HIS A 98 -2.96 -15.96 -4.36
N ALA A 99 -2.69 -17.26 -4.39
CA ALA A 99 -1.61 -17.81 -5.18
C ALA A 99 -1.69 -17.44 -6.69
N PRO A 100 -2.81 -17.67 -7.40
CA PRO A 100 -2.91 -17.31 -8.82
C PRO A 100 -2.93 -15.80 -9.05
N VAL A 101 -3.61 -15.02 -8.20
CA VAL A 101 -3.66 -13.56 -8.32
C VAL A 101 -2.28 -12.94 -8.11
N MET A 102 -1.57 -13.37 -7.06
CA MET A 102 -0.23 -12.89 -6.76
C MET A 102 0.76 -13.30 -7.85
N GLN A 103 0.69 -14.54 -8.36
CA GLN A 103 1.54 -14.97 -9.47
C GLN A 103 1.36 -14.08 -10.73
N SER A 104 0.11 -13.71 -11.03
CA SER A 104 -0.20 -12.79 -12.12
C SER A 104 0.38 -11.39 -11.88
N LEU A 105 0.22 -10.82 -10.68
CA LEU A 105 0.79 -9.51 -10.33
C LEU A 105 2.32 -9.51 -10.36
N VAL A 106 2.97 -10.56 -9.86
CA VAL A 106 4.42 -10.73 -9.93
C VAL A 106 4.92 -10.74 -11.37
N THR A 107 4.15 -11.34 -12.27
CA THR A 107 4.49 -11.33 -13.70
C THR A 107 4.35 -9.92 -14.28
N LEU A 108 3.28 -9.19 -13.90
CA LEU A 108 3.01 -7.82 -14.35
C LEU A 108 4.07 -6.82 -13.84
N HIS A 109 4.52 -6.97 -12.59
CA HIS A 109 5.44 -6.03 -11.92
C HIS A 109 6.88 -6.55 -11.79
N ALA A 110 7.22 -7.64 -12.50
CA ALA A 110 8.51 -8.33 -12.39
C ALA A 110 9.72 -7.38 -12.50
N GLN A 111 9.66 -6.39 -13.41
CA GLN A 111 10.75 -5.44 -13.61
C GLN A 111 10.94 -4.49 -12.42
N ALA A 112 9.85 -3.94 -11.88
CA ALA A 112 9.90 -3.00 -10.76
C ALA A 112 10.37 -3.72 -9.49
N ASP A 113 9.82 -4.91 -9.24
CA ASP A 113 10.21 -5.80 -8.14
C ASP A 113 11.69 -6.18 -8.21
N ALA A 114 12.17 -6.64 -9.38
CA ALA A 114 13.58 -6.97 -9.59
C ALA A 114 14.50 -5.76 -9.38
N THR A 115 14.05 -4.56 -9.78
CA THR A 115 14.82 -3.32 -9.61
C THR A 115 14.98 -3.00 -8.13
N ILE A 116 13.88 -2.95 -7.36
CA ILE A 116 13.91 -2.67 -5.92
C ILE A 116 14.73 -3.71 -5.18
N HIS A 117 14.51 -5.01 -5.45
CA HIS A 117 15.26 -6.09 -4.81
C HIS A 117 16.77 -5.96 -5.09
N LYS A 118 17.16 -5.68 -6.33
CA LYS A 118 18.56 -5.46 -6.71
C LYS A 118 19.16 -4.27 -5.98
N GLN A 119 18.44 -3.15 -5.88
CA GLN A 119 18.93 -1.96 -5.16
C GLN A 119 19.09 -2.24 -3.67
N ALA A 120 18.07 -2.82 -3.02
CA ALA A 120 18.13 -3.23 -1.63
C ALA A 120 19.33 -4.17 -1.36
N LYS A 121 19.57 -5.13 -2.25
CA LYS A 121 20.70 -6.06 -2.15
C LYS A 121 22.06 -5.35 -2.32
N THR A 122 22.14 -4.37 -3.21
CA THR A 122 23.37 -3.60 -3.48
C THR A 122 23.76 -2.74 -2.28
N HIS A 123 22.78 -2.14 -1.61
CA HIS A 123 23.00 -1.21 -0.51
C HIS A 123 23.00 -1.85 0.88
N CYS A 124 22.50 -3.06 1.03
CA CYS A 124 22.61 -3.79 2.28
C CYS A 124 23.99 -4.44 2.42
N TYR A 125 24.86 -3.83 3.22
CA TYR A 125 26.11 -4.43 3.67
C TYR A 125 25.82 -5.74 4.42
N ALA A 126 26.58 -6.78 4.10
CA ALA A 126 26.32 -8.16 4.51
C ALA A 126 26.01 -8.28 6.02
N GLY A 127 24.73 -8.50 6.33
CA GLY A 127 24.27 -8.86 7.67
C GLY A 127 24.03 -7.71 8.64
N SER A 128 24.18 -6.44 8.22
CA SER A 128 23.82 -5.33 9.10
C SER A 128 22.31 -5.31 9.33
N LYS A 129 21.91 -5.48 10.59
CA LYS A 129 20.52 -5.36 11.05
C LYS A 129 20.26 -4.04 11.78
N THR A 130 21.27 -3.18 11.85
CA THR A 130 21.20 -1.88 12.51
C THR A 130 21.34 -0.77 11.48
N LEU A 131 20.78 0.39 11.79
CA LEU A 131 20.94 1.60 10.98
C LEU A 131 22.36 2.14 11.16
N ASP A 132 23.27 1.84 10.24
CA ASP A 132 24.61 2.41 10.22
C ASP A 132 24.66 3.79 9.53
N SER A 133 25.79 4.50 9.64
CA SER A 133 25.96 5.84 9.04
C SER A 133 25.86 5.84 7.50
N SER A 134 26.14 4.73 6.84
CA SER A 134 26.02 4.63 5.38
C SER A 134 24.55 4.56 4.99
N LEU A 135 23.80 3.66 5.64
CA LEU A 135 22.38 3.46 5.42
C LEU A 135 21.57 4.70 5.85
N ALA A 136 21.93 5.36 6.96
CA ALA A 136 21.30 6.61 7.40
C ALA A 136 21.45 7.72 6.36
N ARG A 137 22.64 7.91 5.79
CA ARG A 137 22.85 8.89 4.70
C ARG A 137 22.08 8.55 3.44
N LEU A 138 22.00 7.26 3.10
CA LEU A 138 21.27 6.79 1.93
C LEU A 138 19.76 6.99 2.08
N SER A 139 19.21 6.74 3.27
CA SER A 139 17.77 6.84 3.54
C SER A 139 17.33 8.22 4.02
N GLY A 140 18.27 9.13 4.28
CA GLY A 140 18.00 10.45 4.85
C GLY A 140 17.62 10.43 6.33
N ALA A 141 17.96 9.37 7.06
CA ALA A 141 17.67 9.27 8.49
C ALA A 141 18.60 10.19 9.30
N GLU A 142 18.06 10.78 10.36
CA GLU A 142 18.82 11.64 11.27
C GLU A 142 19.95 10.87 11.97
N GLU A 143 21.07 11.54 12.24
CA GLU A 143 22.25 10.91 12.86
C GLU A 143 21.95 10.32 14.25
N LEU A 144 20.98 10.89 14.97
CA LEU A 144 20.54 10.38 16.27
C LEU A 144 19.86 9.01 16.20
N LEU A 145 19.43 8.58 15.01
CA LEU A 145 18.85 7.26 14.77
C LEU A 145 19.93 6.21 14.42
N ILE A 146 21.19 6.59 14.26
CA ILE A 146 22.29 5.64 14.02
C ILE A 146 22.37 4.66 15.20
N GLY A 147 22.47 3.37 14.88
CA GLY A 147 22.40 2.28 15.86
C GLY A 147 21.00 1.71 16.07
N MET A 148 19.96 2.27 15.44
CA MET A 148 18.59 1.74 15.53
C MET A 148 18.52 0.29 15.05
N ASP A 149 17.93 -0.59 15.86
CA ASP A 149 17.69 -1.99 15.47
C ASP A 149 16.52 -2.09 14.48
N LEU A 150 16.85 -2.51 13.26
CA LEU A 150 15.92 -2.72 12.15
C LEU A 150 15.48 -4.18 12.03
N SER A 151 16.03 -5.11 12.84
CA SER A 151 15.81 -6.56 12.71
C SER A 151 14.33 -6.93 12.67
N HIS A 152 13.58 -6.45 13.66
CA HIS A 152 12.18 -6.83 13.83
C HIS A 152 11.26 -6.22 12.77
N ALA A 153 11.50 -4.95 12.40
CA ALA A 153 10.75 -4.29 11.34
C ALA A 153 11.03 -4.95 9.97
N SER A 154 12.30 -5.23 9.68
CA SER A 154 12.71 -5.88 8.43
C SER A 154 12.17 -7.30 8.32
N ALA A 155 12.18 -8.07 9.41
CA ALA A 155 11.55 -9.38 9.45
C ALA A 155 10.03 -9.29 9.21
N ALA A 156 9.35 -8.30 9.81
CA ALA A 156 7.93 -8.09 9.57
C ALA A 156 7.62 -7.75 8.09
N LEU A 157 8.44 -6.90 7.46
CA LEU A 157 8.33 -6.58 6.03
C LEU A 157 8.60 -7.82 5.14
N GLN A 158 9.58 -8.65 5.49
CA GLN A 158 9.90 -9.85 4.72
C GLN A 158 8.73 -10.86 4.72
N ARG A 159 7.97 -10.96 5.81
CA ARG A 159 6.77 -11.82 5.87
C ARG A 159 5.66 -11.41 4.91
N ILE A 160 5.58 -10.14 4.51
CA ILE A 160 4.59 -9.67 3.52
C ILE A 160 4.72 -10.52 2.25
N ASP A 161 5.97 -10.81 1.89
CA ASP A 161 6.34 -11.59 0.73
C ASP A 161 6.19 -13.10 1.01
N THR A 162 6.78 -13.61 2.10
CA THR A 162 6.97 -15.06 2.25
C THR A 162 5.83 -15.82 2.94
N GLU A 163 5.06 -15.16 3.81
CA GLU A 163 4.12 -15.83 4.72
C GLU A 163 2.66 -15.39 4.54
N CYS A 164 2.43 -14.20 4.00
CA CYS A 164 1.08 -13.64 3.93
C CYS A 164 0.29 -14.22 2.74
N SER A 165 -0.94 -14.64 3.03
CA SER A 165 -1.87 -15.29 2.11
C SER A 165 -3.14 -14.47 1.85
N CYS A 166 -3.33 -13.35 2.52
CA CYS A 166 -4.46 -12.45 2.27
C CYS A 166 -4.10 -10.98 2.62
N PRO A 167 -4.88 -10.00 2.14
CA PRO A 167 -4.56 -8.59 2.35
C PRO A 167 -4.48 -8.17 3.82
N LEU A 168 -5.33 -8.74 4.69
CA LEU A 168 -5.30 -8.46 6.13
C LEU A 168 -3.95 -8.85 6.76
N GLU A 169 -3.38 -9.99 6.38
CA GLU A 169 -2.09 -10.45 6.91
C GLU A 169 -0.96 -9.50 6.52
N MET A 170 -0.98 -9.03 5.26
CA MET A 170 -0.02 -8.05 4.75
C MET A 170 -0.14 -6.71 5.49
N ILE A 171 -1.36 -6.20 5.71
CA ILE A 171 -1.56 -4.97 6.51
C ILE A 171 -1.10 -5.17 7.95
N CYS A 172 -1.37 -6.32 8.58
CA CYS A 172 -0.87 -6.63 9.91
C CYS A 172 0.66 -6.65 9.96
N ALA A 173 1.31 -7.17 8.92
CA ALA A 173 2.76 -7.18 8.81
C ALA A 173 3.36 -5.78 8.61
N ILE A 174 2.73 -4.92 7.79
CA ILE A 174 3.10 -3.51 7.62
C ILE A 174 2.93 -2.75 8.94
N ALA A 175 1.79 -2.91 9.61
CA ALA A 175 1.51 -2.23 10.87
C ALA A 175 2.45 -2.69 12.01
N GLU A 176 2.83 -3.96 12.02
CA GLU A 176 3.88 -4.48 12.91
C GLU A 176 5.22 -3.81 12.59
N ALA A 177 5.62 -3.71 11.33
CA ALA A 177 6.89 -3.07 10.94
C ALA A 177 6.94 -1.59 11.37
N ASP A 178 5.91 -0.81 11.04
CA ASP A 178 5.76 0.60 11.43
C ASP A 178 5.86 0.80 12.95
N ARG A 179 5.13 -0.02 13.72
CA ARG A 179 5.20 0.03 15.19
C ARG A 179 6.61 -0.28 15.70
N ARG A 180 7.30 -1.28 15.14
CA ARG A 180 8.67 -1.62 15.55
C ARG A 180 9.66 -0.50 15.25
N LEU A 181 9.49 0.22 14.14
CA LEU A 181 10.31 1.39 13.81
C LEU A 181 10.03 2.54 14.78
N ALA A 182 8.76 2.86 15.03
CA ALA A 182 8.37 3.89 15.99
C ALA A 182 8.89 3.61 17.41
N ASP A 183 8.73 2.36 17.89
CA ASP A 183 9.22 1.93 19.21
C ASP A 183 10.75 2.01 19.30
N SER A 184 11.48 1.62 18.25
CA SER A 184 12.95 1.70 18.22
C SER A 184 13.46 3.14 18.14
N ALA A 185 12.86 4.00 17.31
CA ALA A 185 13.21 5.42 17.22
C ALA A 185 12.90 6.17 18.52
N GLY A 186 11.75 5.89 19.14
CA GLY A 186 11.34 6.49 20.41
C GLY A 186 12.32 6.18 21.55
N ARG A 187 12.84 4.95 21.61
CA ARG A 187 13.86 4.56 22.61
C ARG A 187 15.17 5.30 22.45
N LEU A 188 15.63 5.51 21.22
CA LEU A 188 16.86 6.29 20.97
C LEU A 188 16.68 7.77 21.33
N ARG A 189 15.52 8.37 21.00
CA ARG A 189 15.22 9.77 21.36
C ARG A 189 15.10 9.97 22.88
N GLN A 190 14.51 9.03 23.60
CA GLN A 190 14.47 9.07 25.07
C GLN A 190 15.86 9.01 25.72
N SER A 191 16.83 8.36 25.05
CA SER A 191 18.20 8.28 25.56
C SER A 191 19.05 9.54 25.31
N SER A 192 18.60 10.45 24.44
CA SER A 192 19.36 11.63 24.02
C SER A 192 18.89 12.93 24.69
N ASP A 193 18.15 12.84 25.81
CA ASP A 193 17.50 13.97 26.51
C ASP A 193 16.59 14.85 25.62
N SER A 194 16.23 14.35 24.44
CA SER A 194 15.32 15.00 23.50
C SER A 194 13.92 14.41 23.66
N GLU A 195 13.00 15.16 24.27
CA GLU A 195 11.59 14.77 24.38
C GLU A 195 10.82 14.86 23.03
N GLN A 196 11.52 14.94 21.91
CA GLN A 196 10.90 15.07 20.60
C GLN A 196 10.19 13.78 20.20
N ALA A 197 8.90 13.88 19.88
CA ALA A 197 8.13 12.78 19.31
C ALA A 197 8.70 12.35 17.95
N VAL A 198 8.57 11.06 17.64
CA VAL A 198 8.95 10.52 16.32
C VAL A 198 8.09 11.18 15.24
N SER A 199 8.75 11.81 14.28
CA SER A 199 8.10 12.52 13.18
C SER A 199 7.80 11.60 11.99
N ALA A 200 7.01 12.08 11.03
CA ALA A 200 6.79 11.35 9.78
C ALA A 200 8.09 11.21 8.94
N ASP A 201 8.99 12.19 9.02
CA ASP A 201 10.29 12.16 8.33
C ASP A 201 11.19 11.06 8.92
N ASP A 202 11.16 10.89 10.25
CA ASP A 202 11.84 9.77 10.94
C ASP A 202 11.28 8.42 10.47
N LEU A 203 9.95 8.28 10.41
CA LEU A 203 9.31 7.04 10.00
C LEU A 203 9.58 6.69 8.54
N LEU A 204 9.53 7.66 7.62
CA LEU A 204 9.80 7.43 6.22
C LEU A 204 11.27 7.00 5.99
N SER A 205 12.22 7.76 6.54
CA SER A 205 13.65 7.47 6.39
C SER A 205 14.05 6.13 7.00
N THR A 206 13.46 5.76 8.13
CA THR A 206 13.70 4.45 8.75
C THR A 206 12.96 3.32 8.05
N THR A 207 11.80 3.58 7.42
CA THR A 207 11.10 2.61 6.56
C THR A 207 11.93 2.29 5.32
N ILE A 208 12.51 3.30 4.66
CA ILE A 208 13.45 3.09 3.54
C ILE A 208 14.60 2.17 3.95
N ALA A 209 15.24 2.45 5.10
CA ALA A 209 16.31 1.62 5.63
C ALA A 209 15.85 0.19 5.92
N ALA A 210 14.68 0.01 6.52
CA ALA A 210 14.11 -1.30 6.82
C ALA A 210 13.80 -2.11 5.55
N VAL A 211 13.29 -1.48 4.49
CA VAL A 211 13.07 -2.15 3.19
C VAL A 211 14.39 -2.61 2.57
N ILE A 212 15.45 -1.80 2.64
CA ILE A 212 16.79 -2.16 2.15
C ILE A 212 17.34 -3.38 2.92
N VAL A 213 17.15 -3.43 4.24
CA VAL A 213 17.57 -4.57 5.07
C VAL A 213 16.70 -5.81 4.81
N ALA A 214 15.38 -5.64 4.63
CA ALA A 214 14.44 -6.73 4.38
C ALA A 214 14.61 -7.39 3.00
N LYS A 215 15.06 -6.63 1.99
CA LYS A 215 15.24 -7.09 0.60
C LYS A 215 14.02 -7.82 0.04
N PRO A 216 12.82 -7.23 0.11
CA PRO A 216 11.62 -7.90 -0.41
C PRO A 216 11.81 -8.21 -1.90
N GLU A 217 11.35 -9.38 -2.33
CA GLU A 217 11.45 -9.81 -3.73
C GLU A 217 10.26 -9.32 -4.54
N ARG A 218 9.09 -9.13 -3.90
CA ARG A 218 7.81 -8.85 -4.55
C ARG A 218 7.06 -7.63 -3.98
N LEU A 219 7.80 -6.60 -3.54
CA LEU A 219 7.20 -5.46 -2.81
C LEU A 219 6.12 -4.72 -3.61
N VAL A 220 6.39 -4.40 -4.88
CA VAL A 220 5.46 -3.66 -5.75
C VAL A 220 4.22 -4.50 -6.00
N SER A 221 4.40 -5.79 -6.29
CA SER A 221 3.29 -6.74 -6.45
C SER A 221 2.43 -6.84 -5.19
N CYS A 222 3.04 -6.86 -4.00
CA CYS A 222 2.31 -6.89 -2.73
C CYS A 222 1.53 -5.60 -2.46
N LEU A 223 2.11 -4.44 -2.78
CA LEU A 223 1.45 -3.14 -2.64
C LEU A 223 0.26 -3.00 -3.61
N GLU A 224 0.41 -3.45 -4.86
CA GLU A 224 -0.70 -3.48 -5.82
C GLU A 224 -1.80 -4.45 -5.39
N TYR A 225 -1.42 -5.65 -4.91
CA TYR A 225 -2.36 -6.62 -4.34
C TYR A 225 -3.19 -6.02 -3.19
N LEU A 226 -2.55 -5.29 -2.28
CA LEU A 226 -3.23 -4.61 -1.17
C LEU A 226 -4.24 -3.58 -1.68
N LYS A 227 -3.84 -2.72 -2.62
CA LYS A 227 -4.73 -1.67 -3.17
C LYS A 227 -5.95 -2.24 -3.87
N LEU A 228 -5.78 -3.35 -4.59
CA LEU A 228 -6.87 -3.98 -5.34
C LEU A 228 -7.82 -4.77 -4.43
N PHE A 229 -7.29 -5.49 -3.44
CA PHE A 229 -8.06 -6.52 -2.72
C PHE A 229 -8.35 -6.20 -1.26
N HIS A 230 -7.78 -5.14 -0.68
CA HIS A 230 -8.10 -4.70 0.69
C HIS A 230 -9.16 -3.59 0.72
N SER A 231 -10.35 -3.91 0.23
CA SER A 231 -11.43 -2.91 0.09
C SER A 231 -12.04 -2.47 1.42
N THR A 232 -11.82 -3.23 2.50
CA THR A 232 -12.29 -2.92 3.85
C THR A 232 -11.33 -2.07 4.68
N GLY A 233 -10.16 -1.74 4.12
CA GLY A 233 -9.13 -0.99 4.83
C GLY A 233 -9.51 0.47 5.11
N ASP A 234 -9.04 1.00 6.25
CA ASP A 234 -9.08 2.43 6.55
C ASP A 234 -7.98 3.18 5.76
N TRP A 235 -8.23 3.35 4.46
CA TRP A 235 -7.33 4.06 3.54
C TRP A 235 -7.21 5.56 3.84
N SER A 236 -8.13 6.13 4.61
CA SER A 236 -8.09 7.53 5.04
C SER A 236 -7.31 7.76 6.34
N GLY A 237 -7.15 6.73 7.16
CA GLY A 237 -6.53 6.82 8.46
C GLY A 237 -5.19 6.11 8.52
N LYS A 238 -5.00 5.32 9.57
CA LYS A 238 -3.67 4.77 9.92
C LYS A 238 -3.17 3.79 8.87
N THR A 239 -4.03 2.91 8.36
CA THR A 239 -3.64 1.92 7.35
C THR A 239 -3.20 2.61 6.06
N GLY A 240 -3.95 3.59 5.59
CA GLY A 240 -3.58 4.39 4.42
C GLY A 240 -2.22 5.08 4.57
N PHE A 241 -1.97 5.71 5.73
CA PHE A 241 -0.68 6.33 6.01
C PHE A 241 0.49 5.33 5.95
N GLN A 242 0.32 4.14 6.55
CA GLN A 242 1.35 3.11 6.58
C GLN A 242 1.66 2.55 5.17
N VAL A 243 0.62 2.26 4.39
CA VAL A 243 0.80 1.79 3.00
C VAL A 243 1.45 2.87 2.14
N ALA A 244 1.00 4.12 2.24
CA ALA A 244 1.58 5.24 1.50
C ALA A 244 3.05 5.49 1.87
N THR A 245 3.42 5.31 3.14
CA THR A 245 4.82 5.41 3.59
C THR A 245 5.68 4.30 2.97
N LEU A 246 5.16 3.07 2.90
CA LEU A 246 5.86 1.95 2.26
C LEU A 246 5.96 2.11 0.73
N GLU A 247 4.91 2.63 0.07
CA GLU A 247 4.96 2.99 -1.36
C GLU A 247 6.00 4.08 -1.64
N ALA A 248 6.06 5.12 -0.79
CA ALA A 248 7.07 6.17 -0.91
C ALA A 248 8.49 5.62 -0.74
N ALA A 249 8.69 4.68 0.19
CA ALA A 249 9.97 4.01 0.39
C ALA A 249 10.36 3.16 -0.83
N ALA A 250 9.41 2.40 -1.40
CA ALA A 250 9.62 1.60 -2.61
C ALA A 250 10.03 2.47 -3.80
N ALA A 251 9.29 3.56 -4.04
CA ALA A 251 9.57 4.52 -5.12
C ALA A 251 10.94 5.18 -4.96
N TYR A 252 11.32 5.57 -3.74
CA TYR A 252 12.64 6.13 -3.46
C TYR A 252 13.76 5.15 -3.81
N ILE A 253 13.63 3.88 -3.40
CA ILE A 253 14.64 2.85 -3.67
C ILE A 253 14.77 2.56 -5.16
N GLU A 254 13.65 2.55 -5.90
CA GLU A 254 13.67 2.42 -7.36
C GLU A 254 14.43 3.57 -8.03
N GLN A 255 14.23 4.80 -7.55
CA GLN A 255 14.90 6.00 -8.06
C GLN A 255 16.40 6.04 -7.78
N LEU A 256 16.90 5.42 -6.70
CA LEU A 256 18.34 5.34 -6.41
C LEU A 256 19.13 4.86 -7.64
N ASN A 257 18.58 3.89 -8.38
CA ASN A 257 19.22 3.35 -9.58
C ASN A 257 19.39 4.37 -10.71
N ARG A 258 18.40 5.25 -10.92
CA ARG A 258 18.39 6.21 -12.03
C ARG A 258 19.50 7.21 -11.85
N ALA A 259 19.56 7.80 -10.66
CA ALA A 259 20.57 8.78 -10.31
C ALA A 259 22.00 8.20 -10.38
N PHE A 260 22.26 7.01 -9.85
CA PHE A 260 23.60 6.39 -9.97
C PHE A 260 23.99 6.11 -11.44
N SER A 261 23.03 5.76 -12.29
CA SER A 261 23.29 5.49 -13.72
C SER A 261 23.66 6.76 -14.49
N THR A 262 23.00 7.90 -14.21
CA THR A 262 23.31 9.20 -14.82
C THR A 262 24.67 9.75 -14.37
N PHE A 263 25.06 9.53 -13.11
CA PHE A 263 26.36 9.98 -12.60
C PHE A 263 27.53 9.13 -13.12
N SER A 264 27.35 7.83 -13.28
CA SER A 264 28.43 6.97 -13.82
C SER A 264 28.81 7.30 -15.27
N ALA A 265 27.95 8.00 -16.02
CA ALA A 265 28.22 8.37 -17.41
C ALA A 265 28.90 9.75 -17.57
N SER A 266 28.92 10.59 -16.51
CA SER A 266 29.26 12.01 -16.62
C SER A 266 30.51 12.49 -15.86
N GLY A 267 31.21 11.63 -15.11
CA GLY A 267 32.48 11.98 -14.45
C GLY A 267 32.53 11.60 -12.96
N PRO A 268 33.54 12.07 -12.19
CA PRO A 268 33.77 11.61 -10.83
C PRO A 268 32.58 11.89 -9.90
N ALA A 269 32.22 10.88 -9.10
CA ALA A 269 31.02 10.86 -8.26
C ALA A 269 30.94 12.05 -7.28
N PRO A 270 29.76 12.68 -7.14
CA PRO A 270 29.57 13.81 -6.24
C PRO A 270 29.64 13.38 -4.78
N ARG A 271 30.33 14.19 -3.96
CA ARG A 271 30.59 13.90 -2.54
C ARG A 271 29.45 14.31 -1.59
N HIS A 272 28.36 14.88 -2.11
CA HIS A 272 27.30 15.48 -1.28
C HIS A 272 25.89 15.04 -1.70
N SER A 273 25.12 14.55 -0.73
CA SER A 273 23.70 14.16 -0.85
C SER A 273 22.79 15.28 -1.38
N GLN A 274 23.25 16.53 -1.33
CA GLN A 274 22.51 17.69 -1.81
C GLN A 274 22.39 17.74 -3.34
N GLU A 275 23.43 17.34 -4.08
CA GLU A 275 23.41 17.30 -5.56
C GLU A 275 22.53 16.18 -6.09
N PHE A 276 22.49 15.04 -5.38
CA PHE A 276 21.57 13.94 -5.65
C PHE A 276 20.10 14.34 -5.45
N MET A 277 19.80 15.00 -4.33
CA MET A 277 18.45 15.52 -4.04
C MET A 277 18.03 16.59 -5.05
N GLN A 278 18.97 17.42 -5.52
CA GLN A 278 18.69 18.43 -6.53
C GLN A 278 18.42 17.80 -7.91
N ALA A 279 19.18 16.78 -8.33
CA ALA A 279 18.90 16.03 -9.56
C ALA A 279 17.52 15.34 -9.52
N LEU A 280 17.11 14.81 -8.37
CA LEU A 280 15.76 14.26 -8.15
C LEU A 280 14.64 15.31 -8.25
N LEU A 281 14.94 16.58 -7.98
CA LEU A 281 13.99 17.69 -8.04
C LEU A 281 13.96 18.35 -9.44
N GLU A 282 15.03 18.20 -10.23
CA GLU A 282 15.16 18.73 -11.59
C GLU A 282 14.57 17.79 -12.66
N GLU A 283 14.35 16.50 -12.35
CA GLU A 283 13.52 15.63 -13.19
C GLU A 283 12.04 16.04 -13.07
N ASP A 284 11.55 16.81 -14.03
CA ASP A 284 10.17 17.29 -14.19
C ASP A 284 9.09 16.18 -14.35
N GLU A 285 9.41 14.89 -14.10
CA GLU A 285 8.41 13.84 -14.03
C GLU A 285 7.77 13.84 -12.63
N PRO A 286 6.51 14.31 -12.46
CA PRO A 286 5.80 14.10 -11.21
C PRO A 286 5.79 12.59 -10.91
N LEU A 287 6.06 12.21 -9.66
CA LEU A 287 5.91 10.86 -9.10
C LEU A 287 4.50 10.31 -9.41
N THR A 288 4.33 9.77 -10.61
CA THR A 288 3.04 9.41 -11.22
C THR A 288 2.83 7.90 -11.18
N PHE A 289 3.12 7.29 -10.03
CA PHE A 289 2.73 5.91 -9.78
C PHE A 289 1.20 5.75 -9.67
N ALA A 290 0.47 6.81 -9.33
CA ALA A 290 -0.99 6.81 -9.29
C ALA A 290 -1.66 6.90 -10.68
N ASN A 291 -0.93 7.30 -11.73
CA ASN A 291 -1.52 7.52 -13.06
C ASN A 291 -1.43 6.31 -14.00
N SER A 292 -0.50 5.37 -13.79
CA SER A 292 -0.24 4.29 -14.76
C SER A 292 -1.39 3.27 -14.83
N SER A 293 -1.98 2.90 -13.69
CA SER A 293 -3.15 2.02 -13.62
C SER A 293 -4.43 2.69 -14.13
N TYR A 294 -4.55 4.02 -14.05
CA TYR A 294 -5.66 4.78 -14.63
C TYR A 294 -5.50 5.03 -16.14
N ALA A 295 -4.28 5.31 -16.63
CA ALA A 295 -4.01 5.50 -18.06
C ALA A 295 -4.29 4.21 -18.87
N LEU A 296 -3.92 3.05 -18.31
CA LEU A 296 -4.29 1.73 -18.85
C LEU A 296 -5.82 1.51 -18.83
N ARG A 297 -6.54 1.98 -17.79
CA ARG A 297 -8.01 1.89 -17.71
C ARG A 297 -8.74 2.82 -18.68
N MET A 298 -8.25 4.03 -18.92
CA MET A 298 -8.85 4.96 -19.89
C MET A 298 -8.61 4.52 -21.34
N GLN A 299 -7.44 3.95 -21.65
CA GLN A 299 -7.17 3.41 -22.99
C GLN A 299 -8.05 2.19 -23.33
N ALA A 300 -8.37 1.33 -22.36
CA ALA A 300 -9.26 0.19 -22.55
C ALA A 300 -10.73 0.59 -22.77
N GLN A 301 -11.18 1.72 -22.23
CA GLN A 301 -12.56 2.20 -22.39
C GLN A 301 -12.81 2.91 -23.73
N HIS A 302 -11.77 3.36 -24.43
CA HIS A 302 -11.90 4.06 -25.71
C HIS A 302 -11.78 3.14 -26.95
N THR A 303 -11.45 1.85 -26.80
CA THR A 303 -11.29 0.92 -27.94
C THR A 303 -12.50 0.03 -28.21
N SER A 304 -13.52 0.03 -27.34
CA SER A 304 -14.79 -0.68 -27.58
C SER A 304 -15.76 0.17 -28.41
N SER A 305 -15.51 0.26 -29.72
CA SER A 305 -16.52 0.73 -30.68
C SER A 305 -17.57 -0.38 -30.89
N PRO A 306 -18.88 -0.09 -30.81
CA PRO A 306 -19.90 -1.11 -31.05
C PRO A 306 -19.93 -1.48 -32.54
N ILE A 307 -19.63 -2.73 -32.86
CA ILE A 307 -19.87 -3.33 -34.17
C ILE A 307 -21.39 -3.37 -34.38
N GLN A 308 -21.90 -2.49 -35.25
CA GLN A 308 -23.30 -2.50 -35.67
C GLN A 308 -23.55 -3.68 -36.62
N VAL A 309 -24.30 -4.67 -36.16
CA VAL A 309 -24.90 -5.71 -37.01
C VAL A 309 -26.30 -5.23 -37.43
N PRO A 310 -26.64 -5.16 -38.73
CA PRO A 310 -27.97 -4.78 -39.17
C PRO A 310 -28.91 -5.98 -39.16
N GLY A 311 -30.00 -5.88 -38.40
CA GLY A 311 -31.09 -6.87 -38.37
C GLY A 311 -32.45 -6.19 -38.15
N PRO A 312 -33.54 -6.60 -38.84
CA PRO A 312 -34.72 -5.77 -39.01
C PRO A 312 -35.86 -6.03 -38.00
N HIS A 313 -36.54 -4.93 -37.65
CA HIS A 313 -37.95 -4.73 -37.31
C HIS A 313 -38.68 -5.49 -36.16
N LYS A 314 -39.29 -4.63 -35.31
CA LYS A 314 -40.56 -4.76 -34.54
C LYS A 314 -40.50 -5.70 -33.31
N ASP A 315 -40.92 -5.30 -32.10
CA ASP A 315 -42.02 -4.44 -31.70
C ASP A 315 -41.71 -3.58 -30.46
N LYS A 316 -42.45 -2.47 -30.36
CA LYS A 316 -42.36 -1.47 -29.29
C LYS A 316 -42.98 -2.03 -27.99
N SER A 317 -42.21 -2.02 -26.90
CA SER A 317 -42.76 -2.11 -25.55
C SER A 317 -42.21 -0.96 -24.70
N ALA A 318 -43.13 -0.28 -24.01
CA ALA A 318 -42.92 0.94 -23.26
C ALA A 318 -42.29 0.66 -21.88
N SER A 319 -41.08 1.19 -21.65
CA SER A 319 -40.56 1.53 -20.32
C SER A 319 -39.33 2.44 -20.47
N ASP A 320 -39.56 3.62 -21.05
CA ASP A 320 -38.52 4.64 -21.22
C ASP A 320 -38.47 5.54 -19.96
N LEU A 321 -37.99 4.99 -18.85
CA LEU A 321 -37.59 5.76 -17.67
C LEU A 321 -36.14 6.23 -17.89
N ARG A 322 -36.01 7.40 -18.51
CA ARG A 322 -34.73 8.13 -18.63
C ARG A 322 -34.25 8.53 -17.24
N TYR A 323 -33.35 7.75 -16.66
CA TYR A 323 -32.41 8.30 -15.67
C TYR A 323 -31.35 9.08 -16.44
N GLY A 324 -31.30 10.39 -16.18
CA GLY A 324 -30.26 11.26 -16.73
C GLY A 324 -28.87 10.75 -16.35
N HIS A 325 -27.89 11.02 -17.21
CA HIS A 325 -26.46 10.87 -16.94
C HIS A 325 -26.05 11.67 -15.68
N GLY A 326 -26.30 11.11 -14.50
CA GLY A 326 -25.60 11.47 -13.29
C GLY A 326 -24.27 10.72 -13.30
N MET A 327 -23.18 11.42 -12.97
CA MET A 327 -21.93 10.73 -12.66
C MET A 327 -22.22 9.62 -11.65
N SER A 328 -21.71 8.42 -11.91
CA SER A 328 -21.89 7.32 -10.97
C SER A 328 -21.22 7.71 -9.64
N LEU A 329 -21.79 7.26 -8.51
CA LEU A 329 -21.19 7.46 -7.18
C LEU A 329 -19.70 7.02 -7.15
N LYS A 330 -19.33 6.02 -7.98
CA LYS A 330 -17.95 5.56 -8.18
C LYS A 330 -17.03 6.62 -8.83
N GLN A 331 -17.55 7.42 -9.78
CA GLN A 331 -16.79 8.53 -10.39
C GLN A 331 -16.58 9.66 -9.39
N LEU A 332 -17.61 10.01 -8.61
CA LEU A 332 -17.51 11.01 -7.56
C LEU A 332 -16.49 10.62 -6.47
N ILE A 333 -16.54 9.37 -5.99
CA ILE A 333 -15.59 8.87 -4.99
C ILE A 333 -14.18 8.76 -5.59
N GLY A 334 -14.03 8.33 -6.85
CA GLY A 334 -12.75 8.26 -7.54
C GLY A 334 -12.10 9.62 -7.73
N GLU A 335 -12.85 10.63 -8.15
CA GLU A 335 -12.37 12.01 -8.30
C GLU A 335 -12.00 12.63 -6.95
N GLU A 336 -12.79 12.40 -5.90
CA GLU A 336 -12.52 12.92 -4.56
C GLU A 336 -11.26 12.29 -3.95
N LEU A 337 -11.08 10.97 -4.11
CA LEU A 337 -9.87 10.27 -3.68
C LEU A 337 -8.64 10.74 -4.47
N MET A 338 -8.76 10.97 -5.78
CA MET A 338 -7.68 11.53 -6.59
C MET A 338 -7.30 12.95 -6.18
N GLN A 339 -8.29 13.82 -5.94
CA GLN A 339 -8.04 15.18 -5.45
C GLN A 339 -7.33 15.16 -4.09
N ARG A 340 -7.68 14.22 -3.21
CA ARG A 340 -7.03 14.04 -1.91
C ARG A 340 -5.63 13.46 -2.00
N ALA A 341 -5.38 12.49 -2.87
CA ALA A 341 -4.03 11.96 -3.12
C ALA A 341 -3.10 13.04 -3.71
N ALA A 342 -3.58 13.81 -4.67
CA ALA A 342 -2.85 14.96 -5.23
C ALA A 342 -2.65 16.09 -4.20
N SER A 343 -3.59 16.25 -3.26
CA SER A 343 -3.43 17.17 -2.13
C SER A 343 -2.36 16.68 -1.16
N LEU A 344 -2.37 15.39 -0.80
CA LEU A 344 -1.36 14.77 0.08
C LEU A 344 0.05 14.83 -0.52
N GLN A 345 0.18 14.55 -1.82
CA GLN A 345 1.45 14.72 -2.53
C GLN A 345 1.91 16.17 -2.51
N ARG A 346 1.01 17.15 -2.74
CA ARG A 346 1.35 18.57 -2.62
C ARG A 346 1.78 18.94 -1.19
N THR A 347 1.10 18.43 -0.17
CA THR A 347 1.48 18.67 1.23
C THR A 347 2.84 18.04 1.54
N ALA A 348 3.11 16.83 1.06
CA ALA A 348 4.40 16.15 1.23
C ALA A 348 5.55 16.88 0.50
N SER A 349 5.30 17.38 -0.72
CA SER A 349 6.27 18.21 -1.46
C SER A 349 6.52 19.56 -0.77
N LEU A 350 5.48 20.22 -0.26
CA LEU A 350 5.61 21.44 0.53
C LEU A 350 6.36 21.22 1.85
N GLN A 351 6.11 20.10 2.52
CA GLN A 351 6.82 19.71 3.74
C GLN A 351 8.30 19.42 3.46
N ARG A 352 8.61 18.73 2.35
CA ARG A 352 10.00 18.56 1.88
C ARG A 352 10.69 19.90 1.59
N ALA A 353 10.04 20.81 0.87
CA ALA A 353 10.57 22.15 0.61
C ALA A 353 10.81 22.95 1.91
N ALA A 354 9.89 22.85 2.88
CA ALA A 354 10.03 23.51 4.18
C ALA A 354 11.14 22.89 5.05
N SER A 355 11.34 21.58 4.98
CA SER A 355 12.44 20.87 5.66
C SER A 355 13.80 21.26 5.09
N LEU A 356 13.91 21.38 3.76
CA LEU A 356 15.09 21.89 3.06
C LEU A 356 15.41 23.34 3.45
N HIS A 357 14.41 24.21 3.58
CA HIS A 357 14.62 25.58 4.05
C HIS A 357 15.14 25.65 5.49
N ARG A 358 14.71 24.74 6.38
CA ARG A 358 15.20 24.67 7.76
C ARG A 358 16.65 24.18 7.84
N THR A 359 17.02 23.16 7.07
CA THR A 359 18.40 22.66 7.01
C THR A 359 19.35 23.68 6.35
N ALA A 360 18.91 24.38 5.31
CA ALA A 360 19.66 25.46 4.69
C ALA A 360 19.85 26.67 5.65
N SER A 361 18.79 27.07 6.37
CA SER A 361 18.88 28.16 7.36
C SER A 361 19.75 27.79 8.57
N GLY A 362 19.71 26.52 9.02
CA GLY A 362 20.58 26.03 10.08
C GLY A 362 22.06 26.10 9.71
N LYS A 363 22.41 25.73 8.47
CA LYS A 363 23.78 25.84 7.96
C LYS A 363 24.27 27.30 7.84
N LEU A 364 23.41 28.23 7.41
CA LEU A 364 23.74 29.65 7.33
C LEU A 364 24.02 30.27 8.71
N ARG A 365 23.26 29.86 9.73
CA ARG A 365 23.42 30.35 11.11
C ARG A 365 24.70 29.81 11.77
N ALA A 366 25.00 28.53 11.57
CA ALA A 366 26.27 27.94 12.02
C ALA A 366 27.49 28.60 11.36
N HIS A 367 27.36 29.02 10.09
CA HIS A 367 28.44 29.68 9.37
C HIS A 367 28.64 31.15 9.77
N THR A 368 27.60 31.82 10.30
CA THR A 368 27.71 33.21 10.82
C THR A 368 28.23 33.25 12.26
N GLU A 369 27.96 32.22 13.08
CA GLU A 369 28.53 32.10 14.43
C GLU A 369 30.02 31.76 14.41
N LEU A 370 30.51 31.10 13.36
CA LEU A 370 31.94 30.79 13.17
C LEU A 370 32.77 31.94 12.60
N THR A 371 32.15 32.95 11.97
CA THR A 371 32.85 34.09 11.34
C THR A 371 32.71 35.41 12.11
N GLY A 372 31.92 35.43 13.19
CA GLY A 372 31.73 36.61 14.06
C GLY A 372 32.58 36.63 15.33
N ALA A 373 33.60 35.77 15.43
CA ALA A 373 34.44 35.61 16.62
C ALA A 373 35.87 36.19 16.45
N ASP A 374 36.04 37.18 15.58
CA ASP A 374 37.26 38.01 15.48
C ASP A 374 36.95 39.50 15.67
#